data_AF-A0A9P1ELC6-F1
#
_entry.id   AF-A0A9P1ELC6-F1
#
_cell.length_a   1.000
_cell.length_b   1.000
_cell.length_c   1.000
_cell.angle_alpha   90.00
_cell.angle_beta   90.00
_cell.angle_gamma   90.00
#
_symmetry.space_group_name_H-M   'P 1'
#
loop_
_entity.id
_entity.type
_entity.pdbx_description
1 polymer ?
#
loop_
_entity_poly.entity_id
_entity_poly.type
_entity_poly.pdbx_seq_one_letter_code
_entity_poly.pdbx_strand_id
1 'polypeptide(L)'
;MHSFRFFFIFITLCFAFKLSSALGPYVMRISCGARKNVNSSPTNTLWYKDFAYTGGRPANGSRSSFISPSLETVRHFPLSDGPENCYDIKRVPRGHYSVRIYFGLMIEPSFDSEPLFDVSIEGTLIYSLPSGWSNHDDERAYVEALIFLEDGTASLCFHSTGHGDPTILAIEILQVEDMAYHFGATGQDEGQTPAILRTHKRLSCGDEDSKFDADYRGDQWGGDRFWNSITTFGQDTDRTISTHNSIKKASIQPNVYPEALYKSAIVGTADQLDLTYTVDVEPNRNYSVWLHFAEIDSTITGEGQRVIDIMINGEVAFQDFDIVKMAGGVNTAVVLNKTVAVNGRSLTITVQAIKGPYAIINAIEIFEVVVAESKTVLDEVRALQKLKGALGLPLRLGWNGDPCVPQQHPWSGTDCLLDKASNRWVIDGLGLDNQGLRGFLPDEISQLRNLQSINLSGNSIQGPIPSGLGSVTSLEKLDLSYNRFNGSIPESMGQLTSLKILNLNGNSLSGRVPAALGGRLLHRASFNFTDNAGLCGIPGLRTCGPHLSSGGKIGVGIGVVVAICITATFLTCWWKRRQNILRAQRIAARGAPYAKARTQPVAVQMARHHVSQENTRAVAESGPPVLT
;
A
#
# COMPACT_ATOMS: atom_id res chain seq x y z
N MET A 1 -37.58 34.09 -57.01
CA MET A 1 -36.29 33.70 -57.63
C MET A 1 -35.86 32.35 -57.04
N HIS A 2 -34.89 31.66 -57.64
CA HIS A 2 -34.40 30.34 -57.20
C HIS A 2 -33.89 30.38 -55.72
N SER A 3 -33.81 29.29 -54.95
CA SER A 3 -33.45 27.92 -55.34
C SER A 3 -33.91 26.84 -54.34
N PHE A 4 -34.09 25.63 -54.88
CA PHE A 4 -34.03 24.34 -54.20
C PHE A 4 -32.86 24.19 -53.20
N ARG A 5 -33.03 23.39 -52.14
CA ARG A 5 -32.57 21.96 -52.11
C ARG A 5 -33.00 21.16 -50.86
N PHE A 6 -33.50 19.95 -51.13
CA PHE A 6 -33.57 18.74 -50.28
C PHE A 6 -33.84 18.86 -48.77
N PHE A 7 -35.10 18.62 -48.39
CA PHE A 7 -35.44 17.98 -47.12
C PHE A 7 -35.65 16.48 -47.39
N PHE A 8 -34.64 15.64 -47.10
CA PHE A 8 -34.72 14.21 -47.39
C PHE A 8 -35.32 13.44 -46.22
N ILE A 9 -36.35 12.64 -46.49
CA ILE A 9 -36.99 11.76 -45.51
C ILE A 9 -36.02 10.64 -45.16
N PHE A 10 -35.69 10.48 -43.87
CA PHE A 10 -35.02 9.29 -43.35
C PHE A 10 -35.70 8.84 -42.04
N ILE A 11 -36.85 8.17 -42.19
CA ILE A 11 -37.47 7.41 -41.10
C ILE A 11 -36.69 6.09 -40.97
N THR A 12 -35.51 6.17 -40.37
CA THR A 12 -34.77 5.00 -39.89
C THR A 12 -35.24 4.63 -38.50
N LEU A 13 -35.59 3.35 -38.34
CA LEU A 13 -36.05 2.71 -37.13
C LEU A 13 -35.28 3.18 -35.88
N CYS A 14 -35.98 3.86 -34.95
CA CYS A 14 -35.57 3.91 -33.55
C CYS A 14 -35.82 2.58 -32.82
N PHE A 15 -35.58 1.44 -33.49
CA PHE A 15 -35.17 0.22 -32.82
C PHE A 15 -33.73 0.43 -32.34
N ALA A 16 -33.60 1.28 -31.32
CA ALA A 16 -32.48 1.20 -30.42
C ALA A 16 -32.57 -0.19 -29.79
N PHE A 17 -31.80 -1.14 -30.35
CA PHE A 17 -31.47 -2.36 -29.65
C PHE A 17 -30.80 -1.93 -28.34
N LYS A 18 -31.59 -1.91 -27.26
CA LYS A 18 -31.06 -2.16 -25.93
C LYS A 18 -30.51 -3.58 -25.98
N LEU A 19 -29.28 -3.71 -26.47
CA LEU A 19 -28.45 -4.86 -26.22
C LEU A 19 -28.05 -4.77 -24.74
N SER A 20 -29.05 -5.03 -23.90
CA SER A 20 -28.88 -5.38 -22.49
C SER A 20 -28.30 -6.79 -22.46
N SER A 21 -27.08 -6.94 -22.99
CA SER A 21 -26.18 -7.94 -22.47
C SER A 21 -26.01 -7.58 -20.99
N ALA A 22 -26.75 -8.29 -20.13
CA ALA A 22 -26.43 -8.29 -18.72
C ALA A 22 -24.97 -8.74 -18.64
N LEU A 23 -24.08 -7.83 -18.22
CA LEU A 23 -22.75 -8.27 -17.84
C LEU A 23 -22.95 -9.22 -16.66
N GLY A 24 -22.22 -10.33 -16.69
CA GLY A 24 -22.10 -11.19 -15.52
C GLY A 24 -21.38 -10.47 -14.37
N PRO A 25 -21.09 -11.21 -13.28
CA PRO A 25 -20.41 -10.65 -12.12
C PRO A 25 -19.07 -10.03 -12.51
N TYR A 26 -18.64 -8.99 -11.80
CA TYR A 26 -17.25 -8.60 -11.88
C TYR A 26 -16.36 -9.72 -11.31
N VAL A 27 -15.39 -10.15 -12.11
CA VAL A 27 -14.42 -11.19 -11.75
C VAL A 27 -13.02 -10.69 -12.09
N MET A 28 -12.15 -10.66 -11.09
CA MET A 28 -10.72 -10.46 -11.24
C MET A 28 -9.97 -11.65 -10.66
N ARG A 29 -8.99 -12.15 -11.41
CA ARG A 29 -8.14 -13.29 -11.06
C ARG A 29 -6.71 -12.94 -11.44
N ILE A 30 -5.81 -12.80 -10.47
CA ILE A 30 -4.41 -12.40 -10.68
C ILE A 30 -3.51 -13.56 -10.29
N SER A 31 -2.68 -14.03 -11.23
CA SER A 31 -1.56 -14.92 -10.92
C SER A 31 -0.36 -14.07 -10.52
N CYS A 32 0.05 -14.17 -9.26
CA CYS A 32 1.15 -13.38 -8.73
C CYS A 32 2.48 -13.87 -9.33
N GLY A 33 3.41 -12.94 -9.56
CA GLY A 33 4.67 -13.19 -10.27
C GLY A 33 4.56 -13.46 -11.78
N ALA A 34 3.38 -13.79 -12.32
CA ALA A 34 3.20 -14.19 -13.71
C ALA A 34 3.42 -13.03 -14.69
N ARG A 35 4.30 -13.24 -15.69
CA ARG A 35 4.65 -12.21 -16.71
C ARG A 35 3.65 -12.13 -17.87
N LYS A 36 2.77 -13.13 -18.00
CA LYS A 36 1.73 -13.28 -19.02
C LYS A 36 0.48 -13.84 -18.34
N ASN A 37 -0.67 -13.71 -18.98
CA ASN A 37 -1.86 -14.43 -18.52
C ASN A 37 -1.58 -15.93 -18.63
N VAL A 38 -2.09 -16.69 -17.66
CA VAL A 38 -1.90 -18.14 -17.53
C VAL A 38 -3.25 -18.81 -17.31
N ASN A 39 -3.33 -20.10 -17.62
CA ASN A 39 -4.53 -20.88 -17.41
C ASN A 39 -4.25 -22.05 -16.46
N SER A 40 -5.04 -22.19 -15.40
CA SER A 40 -4.91 -23.29 -14.44
C SER A 40 -5.63 -24.56 -14.93
N SER A 41 -5.19 -25.70 -14.42
CA SER A 41 -5.73 -27.04 -14.66
C SER A 41 -6.52 -27.48 -13.41
N PRO A 42 -7.60 -28.29 -13.53
CA PRO A 42 -8.12 -28.98 -14.72
C PRO A 42 -9.00 -28.12 -15.63
N THR A 43 -9.49 -27.00 -15.11
CA THR A 43 -10.73 -26.35 -15.54
C THR A 43 -10.52 -25.23 -16.56
N ASN A 44 -9.30 -24.67 -16.68
CA ASN A 44 -8.83 -23.70 -17.70
C ASN A 44 -9.10 -22.19 -17.43
N THR A 45 -9.00 -21.67 -16.20
CA THR A 45 -9.36 -20.25 -15.90
C THR A 45 -8.43 -19.29 -16.59
N LEU A 46 -8.92 -18.14 -17.05
CA LEU A 46 -8.03 -17.03 -17.33
C LEU A 46 -7.59 -16.35 -16.03
N TRP A 47 -6.35 -16.60 -15.61
CA TRP A 47 -5.65 -15.76 -14.64
C TRP A 47 -4.91 -14.66 -15.39
N TYR A 48 -5.14 -13.40 -15.03
CA TYR A 48 -4.39 -12.29 -15.56
C TYR A 48 -2.95 -12.34 -15.06
N LYS A 49 -2.02 -11.87 -15.91
CA LYS A 49 -0.64 -11.58 -15.50
C LYS A 49 -0.63 -10.67 -14.27
N ASP A 50 0.47 -10.67 -13.54
CA ASP A 50 0.66 -9.87 -12.35
C ASP A 50 0.63 -8.35 -12.64
N PHE A 51 -0.10 -7.57 -11.83
CA PHE A 51 -0.22 -6.11 -11.92
C PHE A 51 -0.67 -5.48 -10.59
N ALA A 52 -0.68 -4.14 -10.51
CA ALA A 52 -1.15 -3.35 -9.36
C ALA A 52 -0.36 -3.46 -8.03
N TYR A 53 0.68 -4.29 -7.95
CA TYR A 53 1.57 -4.38 -6.79
C TYR A 53 2.43 -3.12 -6.55
N THR A 54 2.73 -2.79 -5.29
CA THR A 54 3.60 -1.66 -4.90
C THR A 54 5.10 -1.96 -4.92
N GLY A 55 5.48 -3.24 -4.83
CA GLY A 55 6.87 -3.69 -4.68
C GLY A 55 7.03 -5.19 -4.95
N GLY A 56 8.09 -5.81 -4.41
CA GLY A 56 8.29 -7.25 -4.45
C GLY A 56 8.76 -7.80 -5.80
N ARG A 57 8.98 -9.12 -5.85
CA ARG A 57 9.71 -9.80 -6.93
C ARG A 57 8.99 -11.08 -7.37
N PRO A 58 8.95 -11.38 -8.69
CA PRO A 58 8.42 -12.63 -9.20
C PRO A 58 9.43 -13.77 -8.94
N ALA A 59 8.97 -14.88 -8.37
CA ALA A 59 9.74 -16.11 -8.20
C ALA A 59 8.94 -17.33 -8.67
N ASN A 60 9.59 -18.49 -8.79
CA ASN A 60 8.91 -19.76 -9.04
C ASN A 60 8.24 -20.22 -7.74
N GLY A 61 6.94 -20.50 -7.80
CA GLY A 61 6.16 -20.97 -6.65
C GLY A 61 6.17 -22.49 -6.54
N SER A 62 6.26 -23.02 -5.32
CA SER A 62 5.76 -24.37 -5.07
C SER A 62 4.22 -24.37 -5.17
N ARG A 63 3.63 -25.54 -5.42
CA ARG A 63 2.17 -25.71 -5.32
C ARG A 63 1.83 -25.97 -3.85
N SER A 64 0.87 -25.22 -3.32
CA SER A 64 0.42 -25.26 -1.92
C SER A 64 -1.02 -25.74 -1.83
N SER A 65 -1.26 -26.89 -1.19
CA SER A 65 -2.60 -27.51 -1.04
C SER A 65 -3.30 -27.90 -2.36
N PHE A 66 -4.37 -28.69 -2.25
CA PHE A 66 -5.21 -29.13 -3.37
C PHE A 66 -6.27 -28.09 -3.79
N ILE A 67 -6.52 -27.09 -2.95
CA ILE A 67 -7.56 -26.06 -3.13
C ILE A 67 -7.04 -24.77 -3.78
N SER A 68 -5.73 -24.66 -4.00
CA SER A 68 -5.14 -23.52 -4.70
C SER A 68 -5.18 -23.71 -6.22
N PRO A 69 -5.25 -22.62 -7.00
CA PRO A 69 -5.13 -22.71 -8.45
C PRO A 69 -3.73 -23.24 -8.83
N SER A 70 -3.67 -24.13 -9.83
CA SER A 70 -2.44 -24.86 -10.22
C SER A 70 -1.38 -23.98 -10.93
N LEU A 71 -0.88 -22.96 -10.25
CA LEU A 71 0.02 -21.93 -10.76
C LEU A 71 1.48 -22.24 -10.37
N GLU A 72 2.42 -21.63 -11.07
CA GLU A 72 3.86 -21.95 -10.98
C GLU A 72 4.73 -20.73 -10.63
N THR A 73 4.11 -19.58 -10.38
CA THR A 73 4.77 -18.34 -10.00
C THR A 73 4.14 -17.74 -8.76
N VAL A 74 4.96 -17.10 -7.93
CA VAL A 74 4.57 -16.31 -6.76
C VAL A 74 5.16 -14.91 -6.86
N ARG A 75 4.56 -13.95 -6.15
CA ARG A 75 5.23 -12.70 -5.77
C ARG A 75 5.63 -12.80 -4.31
N HIS A 76 6.92 -12.65 -4.01
CA HIS A 76 7.41 -12.41 -2.65
C HIS A 76 7.74 -10.93 -2.45
N PHE A 77 7.68 -10.47 -1.21
CA PHE A 77 7.95 -9.09 -0.83
C PHE A 77 9.14 -9.03 0.16
N PRO A 78 10.37 -8.83 -0.33
CA PRO A 78 11.54 -8.71 0.54
C PRO A 78 11.42 -7.58 1.55
N LEU A 79 11.87 -7.80 2.79
CA LEU A 79 12.01 -6.74 3.81
C LEU A 79 12.81 -5.51 3.32
N SER A 80 13.67 -5.67 2.29
CA SER A 80 14.39 -4.55 1.65
C SER A 80 13.48 -3.57 0.90
N ASP A 81 12.32 -4.04 0.46
CA ASP A 81 11.32 -3.30 -0.28
C ASP A 81 10.31 -2.60 0.66
N GLY A 82 10.48 -2.78 1.98
CA GLY A 82 9.62 -2.25 3.06
C GLY A 82 8.76 -3.33 3.72
N PRO A 83 8.36 -3.16 5.00
CA PRO A 83 7.49 -4.11 5.70
C PRO A 83 6.08 -4.17 5.09
N GLU A 84 5.54 -3.03 4.66
CA GLU A 84 4.20 -2.93 4.06
C GLU A 84 4.27 -3.02 2.53
N ASN A 85 3.50 -3.94 1.93
CA ASN A 85 3.36 -4.03 0.47
C ASN A 85 1.93 -4.37 0.08
N CYS A 86 1.41 -3.75 -1.00
CA CYS A 86 0.00 -3.85 -1.36
C CYS A 86 -0.24 -4.14 -2.84
N TYR A 87 -1.44 -4.62 -3.16
CA TYR A 87 -2.06 -4.63 -4.48
C TYR A 87 -3.16 -3.56 -4.54
N ASP A 88 -2.98 -2.57 -5.40
CA ASP A 88 -3.83 -1.39 -5.57
C ASP A 88 -4.74 -1.55 -6.81
N ILE A 89 -5.71 -2.46 -6.76
CA ILE A 89 -6.52 -2.85 -7.92
C ILE A 89 -7.57 -1.76 -8.22
N LYS A 90 -7.58 -1.23 -9.45
CA LYS A 90 -8.43 -0.08 -9.85
C LYS A 90 -9.45 -0.45 -10.94
N ARG A 91 -10.66 0.11 -10.83
CA ARG A 91 -11.89 -0.21 -11.58
C ARG A 91 -12.55 -1.52 -11.12
N VAL A 92 -12.63 -1.71 -9.81
CA VAL A 92 -13.56 -2.66 -9.18
C VAL A 92 -14.89 -1.91 -9.01
N PRO A 93 -16.05 -2.43 -9.46
CA PRO A 93 -17.33 -1.79 -9.22
C PRO A 93 -17.69 -1.69 -7.73
N ARG A 94 -18.72 -0.89 -7.41
CA ARG A 94 -19.34 -0.91 -6.08
C ARG A 94 -20.24 -2.13 -5.95
N GLY A 95 -20.16 -2.84 -4.83
CA GLY A 95 -20.94 -4.04 -4.55
C GLY A 95 -20.30 -4.94 -3.50
N HIS A 96 -20.92 -6.10 -3.23
CA HIS A 96 -20.34 -7.13 -2.38
C HIS A 96 -19.41 -8.07 -3.16
N TYR A 97 -18.34 -8.50 -2.50
CA TYR A 97 -17.27 -9.31 -3.09
C TYR A 97 -16.81 -10.40 -2.14
N SER A 98 -16.61 -11.61 -2.66
CA SER A 98 -15.67 -12.55 -2.07
C SER A 98 -14.27 -12.21 -2.58
N VAL A 99 -13.35 -11.94 -1.66
CA VAL A 99 -11.94 -11.74 -1.96
C VAL A 99 -11.15 -12.90 -1.39
N ARG A 100 -10.34 -13.55 -2.24
CA ARG A 100 -9.43 -14.63 -1.84
C ARG A 100 -7.99 -14.27 -2.09
N ILE A 101 -7.14 -14.66 -1.15
CA ILE A 101 -5.70 -14.51 -1.26
C ILE A 101 -5.09 -15.89 -0.99
N TYR A 102 -4.41 -16.44 -1.98
CA TYR A 102 -3.75 -17.75 -1.91
C TYR A 102 -2.27 -17.57 -1.58
N PHE A 103 -1.80 -18.26 -0.56
CA PHE A 103 -0.42 -18.21 -0.08
C PHE A 103 0.44 -19.25 -0.79
N GLY A 104 1.72 -18.97 -0.98
CA GLY A 104 2.66 -19.89 -1.64
C GLY A 104 4.06 -19.80 -1.04
N LEU A 105 4.88 -20.81 -1.30
CA LEU A 105 6.32 -20.78 -0.98
C LEU A 105 7.14 -20.63 -2.27
N MET A 106 8.38 -20.20 -2.13
CA MET A 106 9.33 -20.15 -3.24
C MET A 106 10.07 -21.48 -3.41
N ILE A 107 10.35 -21.88 -4.65
CA ILE A 107 11.25 -23.01 -4.95
C ILE A 107 12.71 -22.51 -4.92
N GLU A 108 13.23 -22.19 -3.74
CA GLU A 108 14.66 -21.90 -3.53
C GLU A 108 15.24 -22.70 -2.34
N PRO A 109 16.46 -23.27 -2.45
CA PRO A 109 16.94 -24.33 -1.56
C PRO A 109 17.67 -23.82 -0.29
N SER A 110 17.38 -22.61 0.20
CA SER A 110 18.18 -21.97 1.26
C SER A 110 17.42 -21.09 2.25
N PHE A 111 16.09 -21.19 2.33
CA PHE A 111 15.29 -20.48 3.34
C PHE A 111 14.27 -21.43 3.98
N ASP A 112 14.68 -22.05 5.10
CA ASP A 112 13.83 -22.94 5.92
C ASP A 112 12.74 -22.17 6.72
N SER A 113 12.59 -20.86 6.49
CA SER A 113 11.59 -20.01 7.15
C SER A 113 10.30 -19.93 6.33
N GLU A 114 9.31 -20.72 6.74
CA GLU A 114 7.89 -20.47 6.46
C GLU A 114 7.58 -18.98 6.74
N PRO A 115 7.05 -18.22 5.77
CA PRO A 115 6.79 -16.80 5.95
C PRO A 115 5.54 -16.60 6.79
N LEU A 116 5.63 -15.76 7.82
CA LEU A 116 4.53 -15.35 8.70
C LEU A 116 4.27 -13.85 8.52
N PHE A 117 3.05 -13.52 8.10
CA PHE A 117 2.67 -12.15 7.78
C PHE A 117 1.19 -11.91 8.03
N ASP A 118 0.87 -10.64 8.25
CA ASP A 118 -0.50 -10.17 8.41
C ASP A 118 -1.07 -9.72 7.07
N VAL A 119 -2.38 -9.83 6.93
CA VAL A 119 -3.15 -9.51 5.73
C VAL A 119 -4.25 -8.52 6.08
N SER A 120 -4.24 -7.35 5.46
CA SER A 120 -5.36 -6.42 5.51
C SER A 120 -6.05 -6.25 4.15
N ILE A 121 -7.34 -5.95 4.20
CA ILE A 121 -8.14 -5.57 3.04
C ILE A 121 -8.82 -4.26 3.38
N GLU A 122 -8.75 -3.29 2.47
CA GLU A 122 -9.29 -1.93 2.65
C GLU A 122 -8.75 -1.23 3.92
N GLY A 123 -7.55 -1.60 4.37
CA GLY A 123 -6.91 -1.09 5.59
C GLY A 123 -7.36 -1.78 6.89
N THR A 124 -8.26 -2.76 6.84
CA THR A 124 -8.67 -3.55 8.02
C THR A 124 -7.88 -4.85 8.12
N LEU A 125 -7.24 -5.13 9.26
CA LEU A 125 -6.58 -6.42 9.49
C LEU A 125 -7.61 -7.56 9.51
N ILE A 126 -7.55 -8.48 8.54
CA ILE A 126 -8.49 -9.61 8.44
C ILE A 126 -7.91 -10.93 8.95
N TYR A 127 -6.60 -11.14 8.80
CA TYR A 127 -5.97 -12.46 9.02
C TYR A 127 -4.48 -12.33 9.33
N SER A 128 -4.02 -13.17 10.25
CA SER A 128 -2.61 -13.35 10.62
C SER A 128 -2.23 -14.78 10.27
N LEU A 129 -1.24 -14.97 9.39
CA LEU A 129 -0.88 -16.28 8.87
C LEU A 129 -0.17 -17.12 9.97
N PRO A 130 -0.78 -18.22 10.46
CA PRO A 130 -0.24 -18.97 11.60
C PRO A 130 0.91 -19.89 11.15
N SER A 131 1.86 -20.16 12.05
CA SER A 131 2.93 -21.12 11.73
C SER A 131 2.41 -22.56 11.62
N GLY A 132 3.03 -23.34 10.73
CA GLY A 132 2.60 -24.64 10.28
C GLY A 132 1.67 -24.60 9.06
N TRP A 133 1.23 -23.42 8.59
CA TRP A 133 0.32 -23.29 7.44
C TRP A 133 0.83 -24.01 6.18
N SER A 134 2.14 -24.08 5.95
CA SER A 134 2.68 -24.76 4.77
C SER A 134 2.72 -26.29 4.87
N ASN A 135 2.49 -26.83 6.07
CA ASN A 135 2.51 -28.27 6.37
C ASN A 135 1.11 -28.90 6.34
N HIS A 136 0.08 -28.11 6.03
CA HIS A 136 -1.30 -28.55 5.91
C HIS A 136 -1.78 -28.37 4.46
N ASP A 137 -2.12 -29.48 3.79
CA ASP A 137 -2.86 -29.48 2.53
C ASP A 137 -4.35 -29.16 2.78
N ASP A 138 -4.64 -28.08 3.50
CA ASP A 138 -5.99 -27.71 3.95
C ASP A 138 -6.32 -26.23 3.72
N GLU A 139 -7.41 -25.76 4.35
CA GLU A 139 -7.93 -24.40 4.33
C GLU A 139 -6.89 -23.30 4.63
N ARG A 140 -5.81 -23.60 5.37
CA ARG A 140 -4.77 -22.62 5.76
C ARG A 140 -3.95 -22.08 4.59
N ALA A 141 -4.01 -22.72 3.42
CA ALA A 141 -3.30 -22.28 2.21
C ALA A 141 -3.89 -21.01 1.56
N TYR A 142 -5.04 -20.51 2.04
CA TYR A 142 -5.65 -19.26 1.57
C TYR A 142 -6.42 -18.56 2.70
N VAL A 143 -6.89 -17.34 2.42
CA VAL A 143 -7.95 -16.69 3.21
C VAL A 143 -9.05 -16.22 2.27
N GLU A 144 -10.31 -16.31 2.72
CA GLU A 144 -11.47 -15.69 2.08
C GLU A 144 -12.13 -14.68 3.03
N ALA A 145 -12.46 -13.50 2.50
CA ALA A 145 -13.27 -12.50 3.19
C ALA A 145 -14.38 -11.98 2.26
N LEU A 146 -15.60 -11.95 2.78
CA LEU A 146 -16.73 -11.27 2.14
C LEU A 146 -16.73 -9.80 2.61
N ILE A 147 -16.67 -8.88 1.65
CA ILE A 147 -16.51 -7.44 1.89
C ILE A 147 -17.48 -6.62 1.02
N PHE A 148 -17.69 -5.36 1.39
CA PHE A 148 -18.33 -4.35 0.54
C PHE A 148 -17.27 -3.35 0.04
N LEU A 149 -17.21 -3.11 -1.27
CA LEU A 149 -16.29 -2.14 -1.88
C LEU A 149 -17.06 -0.94 -2.41
N GLU A 150 -16.55 0.28 -2.17
CA GLU A 150 -17.27 1.53 -2.48
C GLU A 150 -16.58 2.45 -3.49
N ASP A 151 -15.25 2.59 -3.43
CA ASP A 151 -14.54 3.74 -4.02
C ASP A 151 -14.03 3.53 -5.47
N GLY A 152 -14.41 2.41 -6.09
CA GLY A 152 -13.94 2.01 -7.41
C GLY A 152 -12.65 1.19 -7.39
N THR A 153 -12.16 0.81 -6.21
CA THR A 153 -10.88 0.14 -6.02
C THR A 153 -10.95 -1.00 -4.99
N ALA A 154 -9.90 -1.80 -4.92
CA ALA A 154 -9.62 -2.70 -3.82
C ALA A 154 -8.12 -2.59 -3.48
N SER A 155 -7.82 -2.39 -2.20
CA SER A 155 -6.47 -2.39 -1.64
C SER A 155 -6.30 -3.61 -0.74
N LEU A 156 -5.35 -4.46 -1.09
CA LEU A 156 -5.01 -5.68 -0.34
C LEU A 156 -3.55 -5.55 0.08
N CYS A 157 -3.26 -5.53 1.38
CA CYS A 157 -1.92 -5.28 1.89
C CYS A 157 -1.39 -6.46 2.71
N PHE A 158 -0.07 -6.62 2.66
CA PHE A 158 0.71 -7.68 3.28
C PHE A 158 1.78 -7.03 4.14
N HIS A 159 1.75 -7.35 5.42
CA HIS A 159 2.54 -6.70 6.46
C HIS A 159 3.49 -7.74 7.07
N SER A 160 4.80 -7.60 6.86
CA SER A 160 5.76 -8.60 7.35
C SER A 160 5.93 -8.50 8.87
N THR A 161 5.78 -9.63 9.59
CA THR A 161 6.11 -9.71 11.02
C THR A 161 7.63 -9.82 11.29
N GLY A 162 8.46 -9.73 10.24
CA GLY A 162 9.90 -9.97 10.28
C GLY A 162 10.29 -11.45 10.14
N HIS A 163 9.33 -12.37 10.21
CA HIS A 163 9.54 -13.80 10.05
C HIS A 163 9.33 -14.23 8.59
N GLY A 164 10.30 -13.90 7.74
CA GLY A 164 10.27 -14.21 6.31
C GLY A 164 9.54 -13.18 5.44
N ASP A 165 9.63 -13.37 4.13
CA ASP A 165 9.09 -12.47 3.12
C ASP A 165 7.64 -12.86 2.74
N PRO A 166 6.65 -11.96 2.88
CA PRO A 166 5.26 -12.23 2.47
C PRO A 166 5.19 -12.74 1.04
N THR A 167 4.61 -13.93 0.82
CA THR A 167 4.66 -14.63 -0.48
C THR A 167 3.27 -15.09 -0.92
N ILE A 168 2.83 -14.54 -2.06
CA ILE A 168 1.46 -14.66 -2.58
C ILE A 168 1.49 -15.41 -3.91
N LEU A 169 0.61 -16.40 -4.05
CA LEU A 169 0.42 -17.22 -5.26
C LEU A 169 -0.63 -16.61 -6.19
N ALA A 170 -1.77 -16.21 -5.65
CA ALA A 170 -2.88 -15.67 -6.42
C ALA A 170 -3.82 -14.78 -5.60
N ILE A 171 -4.55 -13.91 -6.29
CA ILE A 171 -5.62 -13.08 -5.73
C ILE A 171 -6.88 -13.23 -6.59
N GLU A 172 -8.03 -13.46 -5.96
CA GLU A 172 -9.35 -13.38 -6.57
C GLU A 172 -10.17 -12.24 -5.97
N ILE A 173 -10.94 -11.55 -6.82
CA ILE A 173 -12.03 -10.65 -6.40
C ILE A 173 -13.24 -11.02 -7.24
N LEU A 174 -14.21 -11.66 -6.61
CA LEU A 174 -15.37 -12.27 -7.26
C LEU A 174 -16.64 -11.59 -6.72
N GLN A 175 -17.43 -10.97 -7.59
CA GLN A 175 -18.66 -10.31 -7.17
C GLN A 175 -19.68 -11.34 -6.65
N VAL A 176 -20.35 -10.97 -5.58
CA VAL A 176 -21.39 -11.76 -4.91
C VAL A 176 -22.68 -10.95 -4.89
N GLU A 177 -23.82 -11.62 -4.98
CA GLU A 177 -25.15 -11.03 -4.91
C GLU A 177 -25.34 -10.28 -3.60
N ASP A 178 -25.87 -9.05 -3.66
CA ASP A 178 -26.09 -8.20 -2.48
C ASP A 178 -27.02 -8.84 -1.42
N MET A 179 -27.80 -9.85 -1.80
CA MET A 179 -28.71 -10.61 -0.93
C MET A 179 -28.23 -12.03 -0.58
N ALA A 180 -27.04 -12.46 -1.03
CA ALA A 180 -26.51 -13.80 -0.70
C ALA A 180 -26.17 -13.93 0.80
N TYR A 181 -25.66 -12.85 1.39
CA TYR A 181 -25.16 -12.79 2.75
C TYR A 181 -25.75 -11.59 3.51
N HIS A 182 -26.00 -11.77 4.80
CA HIS A 182 -26.50 -10.73 5.70
C HIS A 182 -25.34 -10.21 6.56
N PHE A 183 -24.76 -9.08 6.15
CA PHE A 183 -23.57 -8.44 6.75
C PHE A 183 -23.85 -7.72 8.09
N GLY A 184 -24.81 -8.20 8.86
CA GLY A 184 -25.38 -7.48 10.01
C GLY A 184 -26.50 -6.52 9.61
N ALA A 185 -27.06 -5.81 10.60
CA ALA A 185 -28.24 -4.98 10.40
C ALA A 185 -27.91 -3.70 9.61
N THR A 186 -28.23 -3.71 8.31
CA THR A 186 -28.27 -2.52 7.45
C THR A 186 -29.48 -1.63 7.77
N GLY A 187 -29.56 -1.19 9.03
CA GLY A 187 -30.49 -0.16 9.48
C GLY A 187 -30.18 1.20 8.86
N GLN A 188 -31.11 2.14 8.97
CA GLN A 188 -30.97 3.51 8.43
C GLN A 188 -30.11 4.41 9.33
N ASP A 189 -29.09 3.84 9.98
CA ASP A 189 -28.20 4.54 10.91
C ASP A 189 -26.97 5.06 10.16
N GLU A 190 -26.97 6.37 9.86
CA GLU A 190 -25.81 7.08 9.31
C GLU A 190 -24.64 7.10 10.33
N GLY A 191 -23.83 6.04 10.36
CA GLY A 191 -22.61 6.01 11.19
C GLY A 191 -21.97 4.66 11.47
N GLN A 192 -22.62 3.51 11.18
CA GLN A 192 -22.03 2.19 11.44
C GLN A 192 -21.10 1.75 10.28
N THR A 193 -19.89 1.28 10.61
CA THR A 193 -18.94 0.74 9.62
C THR A 193 -19.41 -0.61 9.07
N PRO A 194 -19.20 -0.92 7.78
CA PRO A 194 -19.60 -2.21 7.21
C PRO A 194 -18.81 -3.36 7.88
N ALA A 195 -19.49 -4.46 8.18
CA ALA A 195 -18.85 -5.65 8.72
C ALA A 195 -18.22 -6.47 7.58
N ILE A 196 -17.00 -6.95 7.82
CA ILE A 196 -16.31 -7.94 6.98
C ILE A 196 -16.61 -9.32 7.57
N LEU A 197 -17.03 -10.26 6.72
CA LEU A 197 -17.24 -11.66 7.13
C LEU A 197 -16.06 -12.49 6.62
N ARG A 198 -15.06 -12.77 7.47
CA ARG A 198 -13.96 -13.69 7.13
C ARG A 198 -14.47 -15.11 7.23
N THR A 199 -14.32 -15.90 6.17
CA THR A 199 -14.70 -17.32 6.21
C THR A 199 -13.82 -18.06 7.23
N HIS A 200 -14.45 -18.79 8.14
CA HIS A 200 -13.79 -19.63 9.15
C HIS A 200 -14.01 -21.12 8.87
N LYS A 201 -15.23 -21.49 8.44
CA LYS A 201 -15.55 -22.82 7.88
C LYS A 201 -16.63 -22.71 6.80
N ARG A 202 -16.58 -23.63 5.84
CA ARG A 202 -17.64 -23.90 4.87
C ARG A 202 -17.70 -25.40 4.57
N LEU A 203 -18.78 -26.06 4.99
CA LEU A 203 -18.91 -27.52 5.05
C LEU A 203 -20.17 -28.01 4.32
N SER A 204 -20.01 -28.93 3.37
CA SER A 204 -21.10 -29.68 2.74
C SER A 204 -21.30 -31.00 3.48
N CYS A 205 -22.46 -31.18 4.11
CA CYS A 205 -22.75 -32.32 4.96
C CYS A 205 -23.33 -33.49 4.16
N GLY A 206 -22.83 -34.69 4.43
CA GLY A 206 -23.39 -35.95 3.93
C GLY A 206 -22.85 -36.42 2.60
N ASP A 207 -21.79 -35.78 2.09
CA ASP A 207 -21.16 -36.12 0.82
C ASP A 207 -19.68 -36.45 1.01
N GLU A 208 -19.15 -37.34 0.17
CA GLU A 208 -17.77 -37.83 0.22
C GLU A 208 -16.80 -36.86 -0.49
N ASP A 209 -17.20 -36.33 -1.65
CA ASP A 209 -16.41 -35.38 -2.44
C ASP A 209 -16.66 -33.94 -1.97
N SER A 210 -15.62 -33.11 -1.91
CA SER A 210 -15.77 -31.71 -1.51
C SER A 210 -16.60 -30.93 -2.53
N LYS A 211 -17.85 -30.62 -2.16
CA LYS A 211 -18.88 -30.13 -3.08
C LYS A 211 -18.70 -28.66 -3.43
N PHE A 212 -18.05 -28.42 -4.56
CA PHE A 212 -18.45 -27.33 -5.43
C PHE A 212 -18.67 -27.82 -6.88
N ASP A 213 -19.53 -27.12 -7.62
CA ASP A 213 -19.67 -27.36 -9.06
C ASP A 213 -18.36 -26.94 -9.73
N ALA A 214 -17.62 -27.91 -10.25
CA ALA A 214 -16.16 -27.89 -10.22
C ALA A 214 -15.56 -26.68 -10.95
N ASP A 215 -15.07 -25.72 -10.15
CA ASP A 215 -14.24 -24.58 -10.55
C ASP A 215 -14.58 -24.02 -11.95
N TYR A 216 -15.76 -23.38 -12.07
CA TYR A 216 -16.09 -22.19 -12.90
C TYR A 216 -17.58 -22.15 -13.29
N ARG A 217 -18.19 -20.96 -13.18
CA ARG A 217 -19.42 -20.53 -13.90
C ARG A 217 -20.73 -21.26 -13.56
N GLY A 218 -20.72 -22.28 -12.70
CA GLY A 218 -21.94 -22.93 -12.20
C GLY A 218 -22.88 -21.97 -11.46
N ASP A 219 -22.29 -20.97 -10.80
CA ASP A 219 -22.99 -19.89 -10.09
C ASP A 219 -22.46 -18.53 -10.55
N GLN A 220 -23.31 -17.74 -11.19
CA GLN A 220 -22.93 -16.41 -11.70
C GLN A 220 -22.98 -15.30 -10.65
N TRP A 221 -23.52 -15.51 -9.45
CA TRP A 221 -23.65 -14.44 -8.44
C TRP A 221 -23.29 -14.88 -7.02
N GLY A 222 -22.65 -16.03 -6.85
CA GLY A 222 -22.07 -16.49 -5.58
C GLY A 222 -20.62 -16.93 -5.69
N GLY A 223 -19.79 -16.16 -6.41
CA GLY A 223 -18.35 -16.06 -6.21
C GLY A 223 -17.54 -17.37 -6.13
N ASP A 224 -17.83 -18.37 -6.97
CA ASP A 224 -17.12 -19.67 -7.05
C ASP A 224 -16.75 -20.25 -5.65
N ARG A 225 -17.72 -20.37 -4.72
CA ARG A 225 -17.55 -20.73 -3.29
C ARG A 225 -17.11 -22.17 -3.03
N PHE A 226 -15.89 -22.40 -2.53
CA PHE A 226 -15.40 -23.75 -2.17
C PHE A 226 -15.94 -24.28 -0.83
N TRP A 227 -16.58 -25.46 -0.83
CA TRP A 227 -17.05 -26.19 0.36
C TRP A 227 -16.25 -27.47 0.58
N ASN A 228 -15.76 -27.70 1.80
CA ASN A 228 -15.17 -28.98 2.20
C ASN A 228 -16.27 -30.03 2.45
N SER A 229 -16.04 -31.29 2.07
CA SER A 229 -16.93 -32.40 2.42
C SER A 229 -16.82 -32.78 3.90
N ILE A 230 -17.93 -33.17 4.50
CA ILE A 230 -17.97 -33.84 5.80
C ILE A 230 -19.06 -34.91 5.81
N THR A 231 -18.68 -36.16 6.08
CA THR A 231 -19.58 -37.33 6.09
C THR A 231 -20.10 -37.68 7.49
N THR A 232 -19.44 -37.19 8.55
CA THR A 232 -19.76 -37.47 9.95
C THR A 232 -19.26 -36.34 10.86
N PHE A 233 -20.00 -36.04 11.92
CA PHE A 233 -19.56 -35.17 13.03
C PHE A 233 -18.93 -35.96 14.19
N GLY A 234 -19.04 -37.29 14.21
CA GLY A 234 -18.47 -38.15 15.25
C GLY A 234 -18.65 -39.64 14.95
N GLN A 235 -17.57 -40.41 15.07
CA GLN A 235 -17.51 -41.84 14.72
C GLN A 235 -18.70 -42.62 15.26
N ASP A 236 -19.39 -43.34 14.35
CA ASP A 236 -20.55 -44.21 14.60
C ASP A 236 -21.81 -43.54 15.21
N THR A 237 -21.87 -42.21 15.32
CA THR A 237 -23.03 -41.49 15.90
C THR A 237 -24.10 -41.08 14.89
N ASP A 238 -23.70 -40.83 13.64
CA ASP A 238 -24.53 -40.28 12.56
C ASP A 238 -24.37 -41.07 11.25
N ARG A 239 -25.11 -40.68 10.21
CA ARG A 239 -25.04 -41.29 8.89
C ARG A 239 -25.34 -40.29 7.78
N THR A 240 -24.89 -40.58 6.57
CA THR A 240 -25.21 -39.79 5.38
C THR A 240 -26.55 -40.22 4.76
N ILE A 241 -27.23 -39.27 4.10
CA ILE A 241 -28.29 -39.53 3.12
C ILE A 241 -28.12 -38.61 1.91
N SER A 242 -28.63 -39.02 0.76
CA SER A 242 -28.62 -38.23 -0.47
C SER A 242 -29.88 -38.44 -1.31
N THR A 243 -30.12 -37.55 -2.28
CA THR A 243 -31.29 -37.61 -3.16
C THR A 243 -30.96 -37.25 -4.62
N HIS A 244 -31.69 -37.86 -5.54
CA HIS A 244 -31.69 -37.50 -6.97
C HIS A 244 -32.83 -36.53 -7.33
N ASN A 245 -33.73 -36.22 -6.39
CA ASN A 245 -34.80 -35.23 -6.60
C ASN A 245 -34.22 -33.83 -6.81
N SER A 246 -34.95 -32.97 -7.53
CA SER A 246 -34.56 -31.57 -7.65
C SER A 246 -34.93 -30.75 -6.41
N ILE A 247 -34.04 -29.83 -6.02
CA ILE A 247 -34.23 -28.98 -4.83
C ILE A 247 -34.79 -27.62 -5.25
N LYS A 248 -36.03 -27.36 -4.85
CA LYS A 248 -36.72 -26.08 -5.10
C LYS A 248 -36.06 -24.96 -4.27
N LYS A 249 -36.14 -23.72 -4.75
CA LYS A 249 -35.52 -22.54 -4.11
C LYS A 249 -34.00 -22.61 -3.92
N ALA A 250 -33.28 -23.53 -4.55
CA ALA A 250 -31.81 -23.45 -4.69
C ALA A 250 -31.45 -22.71 -5.99
N SER A 251 -30.22 -22.19 -6.07
CA SER A 251 -29.68 -21.43 -7.21
C SER A 251 -30.52 -20.21 -7.65
N ILE A 252 -31.39 -19.65 -6.80
CA ILE A 252 -32.25 -18.50 -7.11
C ILE A 252 -32.38 -17.55 -5.90
N GLN A 253 -32.52 -16.25 -6.15
CA GLN A 253 -32.65 -15.23 -5.09
C GLN A 253 -33.76 -15.59 -4.06
N PRO A 254 -33.54 -15.37 -2.75
CA PRO A 254 -32.28 -14.93 -2.13
C PRO A 254 -31.24 -16.05 -1.99
N ASN A 255 -31.66 -17.32 -2.04
CA ASN A 255 -30.81 -18.49 -1.88
C ASN A 255 -30.05 -18.85 -3.17
N VAL A 256 -29.08 -18.01 -3.53
CA VAL A 256 -28.17 -18.21 -4.68
C VAL A 256 -27.16 -19.36 -4.47
N TYR A 257 -27.42 -20.30 -3.56
CA TYR A 257 -26.54 -21.43 -3.25
C TYR A 257 -26.83 -22.61 -4.19
N PRO A 258 -25.80 -23.34 -4.68
CA PRO A 258 -25.99 -24.36 -5.70
C PRO A 258 -26.86 -25.53 -5.22
N GLU A 259 -27.76 -25.99 -6.08
CA GLU A 259 -28.66 -27.13 -5.82
C GLU A 259 -27.95 -28.37 -5.28
N ALA A 260 -26.73 -28.64 -5.75
CA ALA A 260 -25.91 -29.78 -5.32
C ALA A 260 -25.64 -29.81 -3.81
N LEU A 261 -25.51 -28.64 -3.16
CA LEU A 261 -25.28 -28.50 -1.72
C LEU A 261 -26.43 -29.06 -0.88
N TYR A 262 -27.64 -29.08 -1.43
CA TYR A 262 -28.85 -29.50 -0.75
C TYR A 262 -29.27 -30.94 -1.11
N LYS A 263 -28.45 -31.66 -1.92
CA LYS A 263 -28.74 -33.05 -2.35
C LYS A 263 -28.11 -34.11 -1.45
N SER A 264 -27.26 -33.73 -0.51
CA SER A 264 -26.73 -34.55 0.59
C SER A 264 -27.17 -34.00 1.95
N ALA A 265 -27.14 -34.83 2.99
CA ALA A 265 -27.25 -34.40 4.38
C ALA A 265 -26.57 -35.40 5.33
N ILE A 266 -26.10 -34.90 6.48
CA ILE A 266 -25.89 -35.74 7.67
C ILE A 266 -27.23 -35.84 8.41
N VAL A 267 -27.55 -37.04 8.90
CA VAL A 267 -28.70 -37.31 9.77
C VAL A 267 -28.29 -38.14 10.99
N GLY A 268 -29.04 -37.98 12.09
CA GLY A 268 -28.86 -38.82 13.27
C GLY A 268 -29.19 -40.30 13.02
N THR A 269 -28.82 -41.13 13.99
CA THR A 269 -29.11 -42.57 14.05
C THR A 269 -30.32 -42.85 14.95
N ALA A 270 -30.69 -44.12 15.13
CA ALA A 270 -31.71 -44.50 16.11
C ALA A 270 -31.21 -44.41 17.56
N ASP A 271 -29.89 -44.55 17.77
CA ASP A 271 -29.25 -44.51 19.08
C ASP A 271 -28.82 -43.08 19.48
N GLN A 272 -28.50 -42.22 18.50
CA GLN A 272 -28.27 -40.79 18.70
C GLN A 272 -29.10 -39.96 17.70
N LEU A 273 -30.22 -39.42 18.17
CA LEU A 273 -31.15 -38.62 17.35
C LEU A 273 -30.57 -37.25 16.98
N ASP A 274 -29.73 -36.69 17.87
CA ASP A 274 -29.23 -35.31 17.81
C ASP A 274 -27.86 -35.25 17.11
N LEU A 275 -27.64 -34.19 16.33
CA LEU A 275 -26.35 -33.91 15.68
C LEU A 275 -25.62 -32.80 16.44
N THR A 276 -24.35 -33.00 16.77
CA THR A 276 -23.52 -31.95 17.40
C THR A 276 -22.20 -31.81 16.66
N TYR A 277 -21.99 -30.66 16.05
CA TYR A 277 -20.72 -30.26 15.45
C TYR A 277 -19.99 -29.28 16.39
N THR A 278 -18.66 -29.42 16.54
CA THR A 278 -17.84 -28.46 17.29
C THR A 278 -16.59 -28.12 16.50
N VAL A 279 -16.22 -26.84 16.50
CA VAL A 279 -15.02 -26.33 15.83
C VAL A 279 -14.25 -25.37 16.75
N ASP A 280 -12.93 -25.37 16.66
CA ASP A 280 -12.08 -24.39 17.35
C ASP A 280 -12.23 -22.99 16.72
N VAL A 281 -12.23 -21.95 17.56
CA VAL A 281 -12.41 -20.54 17.19
C VAL A 281 -11.59 -19.62 18.10
N GLU A 282 -11.36 -18.38 17.66
CA GLU A 282 -10.67 -17.37 18.48
C GLU A 282 -11.61 -16.76 19.54
N PRO A 283 -11.16 -16.64 20.80
CA PRO A 283 -12.01 -16.16 21.90
C PRO A 283 -12.18 -14.64 21.88
N ASN A 284 -13.34 -14.20 22.38
CA ASN A 284 -13.81 -12.81 22.42
C ASN A 284 -14.07 -12.23 21.02
N ARG A 285 -14.49 -13.08 20.07
CA ARG A 285 -14.89 -12.71 18.71
C ARG A 285 -16.39 -12.93 18.51
N ASN A 286 -16.96 -12.24 17.52
CA ASN A 286 -18.31 -12.50 17.03
C ASN A 286 -18.24 -13.44 15.84
N TYR A 287 -19.08 -14.48 15.82
CA TYR A 287 -19.19 -15.42 14.71
C TYR A 287 -20.61 -15.43 14.15
N SER A 288 -20.74 -15.33 12.82
CA SER A 288 -21.99 -15.55 12.11
C SER A 288 -22.06 -17.00 11.65
N VAL A 289 -22.96 -17.77 12.25
CA VAL A 289 -23.26 -19.14 11.86
C VAL A 289 -24.39 -19.14 10.84
N TRP A 290 -24.21 -19.88 9.76
CA TRP A 290 -25.18 -20.09 8.69
C TRP A 290 -25.45 -21.58 8.53
N LEU A 291 -26.73 -21.97 8.47
CA LEU A 291 -27.18 -23.36 8.49
C LEU A 291 -28.14 -23.61 7.34
N HIS A 292 -27.83 -24.62 6.54
CA HIS A 292 -28.52 -24.93 5.29
C HIS A 292 -29.34 -26.21 5.46
N PHE A 293 -30.63 -26.12 5.12
CA PHE A 293 -31.56 -27.23 5.23
C PHE A 293 -32.37 -27.42 3.95
N ALA A 294 -32.57 -28.68 3.56
CA ALA A 294 -33.59 -29.12 2.65
C ALA A 294 -34.05 -30.52 3.11
N GLU A 295 -35.35 -30.70 3.32
CA GLU A 295 -35.89 -32.01 3.71
C GLU A 295 -35.84 -32.96 2.50
N ILE A 296 -34.84 -33.84 2.48
CA ILE A 296 -34.57 -34.81 1.42
C ILE A 296 -34.86 -36.26 1.84
N ASP A 297 -35.21 -36.49 3.10
CA ASP A 297 -35.56 -37.80 3.64
C ASP A 297 -36.93 -38.26 3.10
N SER A 298 -36.96 -39.40 2.40
CA SER A 298 -38.18 -39.92 1.78
C SER A 298 -39.23 -40.41 2.79
N THR A 299 -38.88 -40.55 4.07
CA THR A 299 -39.85 -40.83 5.15
C THR A 299 -40.64 -39.59 5.56
N ILE A 300 -40.11 -38.39 5.31
CA ILE A 300 -40.76 -37.11 5.63
C ILE A 300 -41.49 -36.58 4.39
N THR A 301 -42.80 -36.38 4.52
CA THR A 301 -43.73 -36.10 3.41
C THR A 301 -44.50 -34.79 3.57
N GLY A 302 -44.46 -34.15 4.74
CA GLY A 302 -45.23 -32.94 5.02
C GLY A 302 -44.86 -32.27 6.35
N GLU A 303 -45.49 -31.11 6.59
CA GLU A 303 -45.29 -30.29 7.78
C GLU A 303 -45.58 -31.04 9.09
N GLY A 304 -44.89 -30.64 10.16
CA GLY A 304 -45.04 -31.17 11.50
C GLY A 304 -44.56 -32.61 11.69
N GLN A 305 -43.88 -33.21 10.70
CA GLN A 305 -43.35 -34.57 10.79
C GLN A 305 -41.92 -34.62 11.35
N ARG A 306 -41.05 -33.67 10.94
CA ARG A 306 -39.77 -33.38 11.59
C ARG A 306 -39.82 -31.97 12.20
N VAL A 307 -39.43 -31.82 13.45
CA VAL A 307 -39.27 -30.54 14.16
C VAL A 307 -37.99 -30.62 14.98
N ILE A 308 -37.13 -29.60 14.86
CA ILE A 308 -35.83 -29.56 15.51
C ILE A 308 -35.62 -28.25 16.27
N ASP A 309 -34.88 -28.31 17.37
CA ASP A 309 -34.33 -27.14 18.04
C ASP A 309 -32.85 -27.01 17.64
N ILE A 310 -32.39 -25.78 17.44
CA ILE A 310 -31.01 -25.49 17.05
C ILE A 310 -30.38 -24.67 18.16
N MET A 311 -29.38 -25.25 18.81
CA MET A 311 -28.59 -24.64 19.87
C MET A 311 -27.21 -24.25 19.36
N ILE A 312 -26.71 -23.09 19.80
CA ILE A 312 -25.34 -22.63 19.55
C ILE A 312 -24.70 -22.34 20.92
N ASN A 313 -23.59 -22.99 21.23
CA ASN A 313 -22.94 -22.98 22.55
C ASN A 313 -23.87 -23.31 23.73
N GLY A 314 -24.92 -24.11 23.48
CA GLY A 314 -25.93 -24.50 24.47
C GLY A 314 -27.09 -23.51 24.65
N GLU A 315 -27.07 -22.35 23.99
CA GLU A 315 -28.22 -21.42 23.93
C GLU A 315 -29.09 -21.74 22.71
N VAL A 316 -30.42 -21.76 22.88
CA VAL A 316 -31.37 -22.00 21.78
C VAL A 316 -31.36 -20.80 20.81
N ALA A 317 -30.83 -21.01 19.61
CA ALA A 317 -30.77 -20.03 18.54
C ALA A 317 -32.04 -20.02 17.69
N PHE A 318 -32.65 -21.19 17.46
CA PHE A 318 -33.94 -21.38 16.81
C PHE A 318 -34.72 -22.50 17.51
N GLN A 319 -36.02 -22.30 17.73
CA GLN A 319 -36.91 -23.21 18.45
C GLN A 319 -38.08 -23.65 17.56
N ASP A 320 -38.57 -24.87 17.74
CA ASP A 320 -39.71 -25.47 17.03
C ASP A 320 -39.56 -25.39 15.49
N PHE A 321 -38.34 -25.56 14.98
CA PHE A 321 -38.02 -25.37 13.56
C PHE A 321 -38.48 -26.59 12.72
N ASP A 322 -39.54 -26.37 11.95
CA ASP A 322 -40.04 -27.29 10.93
C ASP A 322 -39.49 -26.90 9.56
N ILE A 323 -38.55 -27.71 9.04
CA ILE A 323 -37.88 -27.48 7.76
C ILE A 323 -38.90 -27.43 6.61
N VAL A 324 -39.88 -28.33 6.60
CA VAL A 324 -40.85 -28.45 5.50
C VAL A 324 -41.73 -27.21 5.45
N LYS A 325 -42.26 -26.78 6.59
CA LYS A 325 -43.08 -25.57 6.72
C LYS A 325 -42.31 -24.29 6.38
N MET A 326 -41.08 -24.16 6.88
CA MET A 326 -40.25 -22.96 6.68
C MET A 326 -39.70 -22.85 5.25
N ALA A 327 -39.32 -23.98 4.63
CA ALA A 327 -38.94 -24.00 3.22
C ALA A 327 -40.14 -23.88 2.27
N GLY A 328 -41.33 -24.33 2.68
CA GLY A 328 -42.55 -24.37 1.85
C GLY A 328 -42.70 -25.67 1.05
N GLY A 329 -42.29 -26.80 1.61
CA GLY A 329 -42.45 -28.15 1.07
C GLY A 329 -41.17 -28.98 1.08
N VAL A 330 -41.30 -30.31 1.00
CA VAL A 330 -40.15 -31.24 0.90
C VAL A 330 -39.32 -30.98 -0.36
N ASN A 331 -38.03 -31.33 -0.33
CA ASN A 331 -37.04 -31.06 -1.38
C ASN A 331 -37.06 -29.57 -1.78
N THR A 332 -37.04 -28.69 -0.77
CA THR A 332 -36.99 -27.23 -0.92
C THR A 332 -35.95 -26.68 0.04
N ALA A 333 -35.08 -25.80 -0.44
CA ALA A 333 -34.00 -25.25 0.36
C ALA A 333 -34.45 -24.04 1.21
N VAL A 334 -33.88 -23.96 2.42
CA VAL A 334 -33.99 -22.84 3.35
C VAL A 334 -32.65 -22.64 4.07
N VAL A 335 -32.33 -21.38 4.38
CA VAL A 335 -31.09 -20.99 5.06
C VAL A 335 -31.45 -20.19 6.31
N LEU A 336 -30.84 -20.55 7.43
CA LEU A 336 -30.91 -19.81 8.69
C LEU A 336 -29.56 -19.17 8.97
N ASN A 337 -29.53 -17.98 9.60
CA ASN A 337 -28.29 -17.39 10.10
C ASN A 337 -28.47 -16.75 11.48
N LYS A 338 -27.41 -16.81 12.29
CA LYS A 338 -27.36 -16.24 13.64
C LYS A 338 -25.94 -15.77 13.95
N THR A 339 -25.79 -14.51 14.33
CA THR A 339 -24.55 -14.01 14.93
C THR A 339 -24.55 -14.29 16.44
N VAL A 340 -23.45 -14.81 16.94
CA VAL A 340 -23.20 -15.09 18.37
C VAL A 340 -21.84 -14.52 18.79
N ALA A 341 -21.73 -14.09 20.05
CA ALA A 341 -20.43 -13.76 20.66
C ALA A 341 -19.84 -15.02 21.29
N VAL A 342 -18.55 -15.30 21.05
CA VAL A 342 -17.88 -16.49 21.57
C VAL A 342 -16.69 -16.09 22.44
N ASN A 343 -16.83 -16.33 23.75
CA ASN A 343 -15.77 -16.05 24.74
C ASN A 343 -14.84 -17.25 24.97
N GLY A 344 -15.26 -18.46 24.56
CA GLY A 344 -14.47 -19.68 24.61
C GLY A 344 -13.58 -19.87 23.37
N ARG A 345 -12.83 -20.98 23.33
CA ARG A 345 -12.01 -21.38 22.17
C ARG A 345 -12.73 -22.34 21.22
N SER A 346 -13.98 -22.65 21.47
CA SER A 346 -14.78 -23.56 20.66
C SER A 346 -16.18 -22.98 20.41
N LEU A 347 -16.72 -23.34 19.25
CA LEU A 347 -18.07 -23.03 18.81
C LEU A 347 -18.78 -24.36 18.54
N THR A 348 -19.81 -24.67 19.34
CA THR A 348 -20.59 -25.89 19.25
C THR A 348 -21.97 -25.58 18.68
N ILE A 349 -22.38 -26.33 17.66
CA ILE A 349 -23.69 -26.25 17.01
C ILE A 349 -24.37 -27.60 17.23
N THR A 350 -25.49 -27.61 17.96
CA THR A 350 -26.31 -28.81 18.20
C THR A 350 -27.66 -28.65 17.53
N VAL A 351 -28.02 -29.63 16.70
CA VAL A 351 -29.33 -29.76 16.06
C VAL A 351 -30.05 -30.92 16.75
N GLN A 352 -31.04 -30.59 17.57
CA GLN A 352 -31.75 -31.52 18.45
C GLN A 352 -33.10 -31.94 17.87
N ALA A 353 -33.41 -33.23 17.92
CA ALA A 353 -34.65 -33.80 17.39
C ALA A 353 -35.80 -33.70 18.41
N ILE A 354 -36.64 -32.68 18.29
CA ILE A 354 -37.86 -32.52 19.11
C ILE A 354 -38.98 -33.43 18.62
N LYS A 355 -39.08 -33.64 17.29
CA LYS A 355 -40.06 -34.54 16.67
C LYS A 355 -39.52 -35.09 15.34
N GLY A 356 -39.92 -36.31 15.01
CA GLY A 356 -39.44 -37.04 13.84
C GLY A 356 -38.45 -38.14 14.25
N PRO A 357 -37.79 -38.80 13.28
CA PRO A 357 -36.94 -39.95 13.58
C PRO A 357 -35.53 -39.56 14.06
N TYR A 358 -35.02 -38.38 13.69
CA TYR A 358 -33.68 -37.85 13.99
C TYR A 358 -33.55 -36.41 13.45
N ALA A 359 -32.47 -35.71 13.81
CA ALA A 359 -32.05 -34.45 13.21
C ALA A 359 -31.46 -34.61 11.81
N ILE A 360 -31.38 -33.52 11.04
CA ILE A 360 -30.84 -33.45 9.67
C ILE A 360 -30.13 -32.10 9.45
N ILE A 361 -29.03 -32.08 8.69
CA ILE A 361 -28.41 -30.84 8.18
C ILE A 361 -27.68 -31.07 6.85
N ASN A 362 -27.78 -30.12 5.92
CA ASN A 362 -27.22 -30.23 4.57
C ASN A 362 -25.89 -29.49 4.42
N ALA A 363 -25.72 -28.32 5.04
CA ALA A 363 -24.45 -27.59 5.03
C ALA A 363 -24.33 -26.56 6.18
N ILE A 364 -23.10 -26.13 6.47
CA ILE A 364 -22.77 -25.13 7.49
C ILE A 364 -21.76 -24.12 6.89
N GLU A 365 -22.00 -22.82 7.09
CA GLU A 365 -20.93 -21.80 7.01
C GLU A 365 -20.73 -21.14 8.38
N ILE A 366 -19.49 -20.77 8.68
CA ILE A 366 -19.12 -20.04 9.89
C ILE A 366 -18.19 -18.91 9.45
N PHE A 367 -18.54 -17.67 9.78
CA PHE A 367 -17.75 -16.49 9.49
C PHE A 367 -17.33 -15.78 10.78
N GLU A 368 -16.09 -15.33 10.88
CA GLU A 368 -15.73 -14.33 11.88
C GLU A 368 -16.20 -12.95 11.41
N VAL A 369 -16.90 -12.23 12.29
CA VAL A 369 -17.41 -10.87 12.01
C VAL A 369 -16.34 -9.86 12.44
N VAL A 370 -15.58 -9.38 11.47
CA VAL A 370 -14.53 -8.37 11.64
C VAL A 370 -15.14 -6.99 11.39
N VAL A 371 -14.96 -6.06 12.32
CA VAL A 371 -15.40 -4.67 12.16
C VAL A 371 -14.39 -3.93 11.28
N ALA A 372 -14.84 -3.28 10.20
CA ALA A 372 -13.93 -2.51 9.36
C ALA A 372 -13.29 -1.34 10.12
N GLU A 373 -11.97 -1.23 10.01
CA GLU A 373 -11.18 -0.14 10.56
C GLU A 373 -11.51 1.17 9.83
N SER A 374 -11.53 2.27 10.59
CA SER A 374 -11.76 3.60 10.02
C SER A 374 -10.51 4.05 9.27
N LYS A 375 -10.58 4.24 7.94
CA LYS A 375 -9.45 4.66 7.09
C LYS A 375 -8.94 6.10 7.41
N THR A 376 -7.74 6.44 6.96
CA THR A 376 -7.19 7.81 7.00
C THR A 376 -7.96 8.77 6.08
N VAL A 377 -7.96 10.08 6.38
CA VAL A 377 -8.54 11.11 5.50
C VAL A 377 -7.85 11.13 4.14
N LEU A 378 -8.62 10.89 3.08
CA LEU A 378 -8.10 10.62 1.73
C LEU A 378 -7.23 11.73 1.13
N ASP A 379 -7.48 13.00 1.47
CA ASP A 379 -6.63 14.12 1.04
C ASP A 379 -5.29 14.18 1.77
N GLU A 380 -5.21 13.68 3.01
CA GLU A 380 -3.95 13.54 3.73
C GLU A 380 -3.15 12.34 3.20
N VAL A 381 -3.80 11.22 2.86
CA VAL A 381 -3.17 10.09 2.14
C VAL A 381 -2.58 10.55 0.81
N ARG A 382 -3.33 11.31 0.01
CA ARG A 382 -2.85 11.90 -1.26
C ARG A 382 -1.63 12.80 -1.04
N ALA A 383 -1.64 13.63 -0.01
CA ALA A 383 -0.51 14.51 0.31
C ALA A 383 0.74 13.74 0.73
N LEU A 384 0.61 12.65 1.52
CA LEU A 384 1.74 11.79 1.84
C LEU A 384 2.25 11.01 0.63
N GLN A 385 1.39 10.58 -0.29
CA GLN A 385 1.81 9.97 -1.56
C GLN A 385 2.60 10.97 -2.45
N LYS A 386 2.22 12.25 -2.45
CA LYS A 386 3.01 13.32 -3.08
C LYS A 386 4.36 13.52 -2.40
N LEU A 387 4.38 13.55 -1.06
CA LEU A 387 5.58 13.69 -0.24
C LEU A 387 6.58 12.53 -0.49
N LYS A 388 6.09 11.29 -0.53
CA LYS A 388 6.85 10.06 -0.86
C LYS A 388 7.64 10.23 -2.15
N GLY A 389 6.97 10.71 -3.21
CA GLY A 389 7.60 10.96 -4.51
C GLY A 389 8.53 12.17 -4.53
N ALA A 390 8.12 13.29 -3.91
CA ALA A 390 8.87 14.56 -3.94
C ALA A 390 10.18 14.51 -3.15
N LEU A 391 10.23 13.75 -2.05
CA LEU A 391 11.42 13.56 -1.21
C LEU A 391 12.26 12.32 -1.59
N GLY A 392 11.72 11.44 -2.46
CA GLY A 392 12.37 10.20 -2.87
C GLY A 392 12.54 9.21 -1.71
N LEU A 393 11.47 8.97 -0.95
CA LEU A 393 11.50 8.12 0.24
C LEU A 393 12.03 6.69 -0.09
N PRO A 394 12.98 6.16 0.68
CA PRO A 394 13.50 4.81 0.46
C PRO A 394 12.45 3.75 0.81
N LEU A 395 12.35 2.71 -0.02
CA LEU A 395 11.31 1.66 0.06
C LEU A 395 11.17 1.04 1.47
N ARG A 396 12.30 0.85 2.16
CA ARG A 396 12.40 0.35 3.55
C ARG A 396 11.49 1.03 4.60
N LEU A 397 10.92 2.20 4.31
CA LEU A 397 9.97 2.90 5.20
C LEU A 397 8.54 2.34 5.11
N GLY A 398 8.20 1.50 4.13
CA GLY A 398 6.89 0.84 4.05
C GLY A 398 5.71 1.77 3.76
N TRP A 399 5.90 2.91 3.07
CA TRP A 399 4.80 3.86 2.79
C TRP A 399 3.86 3.37 1.67
N ASN A 400 3.20 2.22 1.86
CA ASN A 400 2.27 1.57 0.94
C ASN A 400 0.94 1.29 1.67
N GLY A 401 -0.21 1.38 0.97
CA GLY A 401 -1.53 1.20 1.61
C GLY A 401 -2.11 2.49 2.22
N ASP A 402 -2.77 2.35 3.37
CA ASP A 402 -3.24 3.48 4.20
C ASP A 402 -2.17 3.81 5.28
N PRO A 403 -1.92 5.09 5.63
CA PRO A 403 -0.86 5.45 6.59
C PRO A 403 -1.09 5.00 8.04
N CYS A 404 -2.35 4.87 8.47
CA CYS A 404 -2.70 4.72 9.89
C CYS A 404 -3.43 3.42 10.22
N VAL A 405 -3.90 2.67 9.22
CA VAL A 405 -4.58 1.37 9.41
C VAL A 405 -4.05 0.30 8.45
N PRO A 406 -3.89 -0.96 8.89
CA PRO A 406 -4.30 -1.49 10.20
C PRO A 406 -3.43 -0.96 11.35
N GLN A 407 -4.02 -0.73 12.52
CA GLN A 407 -3.33 -0.07 13.66
C GLN A 407 -2.03 -0.76 14.11
N GLN A 408 -1.86 -2.04 13.78
CA GLN A 408 -0.68 -2.85 14.10
C GLN A 408 0.52 -2.50 13.21
N HIS A 409 0.27 -1.96 12.00
CA HIS A 409 1.28 -1.69 10.96
C HIS A 409 1.18 -0.26 10.37
N PRO A 410 1.28 0.80 11.21
CA PRO A 410 1.27 2.18 10.73
C PRO A 410 2.58 2.53 9.99
N TRP A 411 2.53 3.50 9.08
CA TRP A 411 3.70 3.88 8.28
C TRP A 411 4.88 4.39 9.12
N SER A 412 6.08 3.93 8.77
CA SER A 412 7.30 4.31 9.49
C SER A 412 7.55 5.81 9.38
N GLY A 413 7.50 6.52 10.51
CA GLY A 413 7.70 7.96 10.59
C GLY A 413 6.45 8.83 10.39
N THR A 414 5.23 8.26 10.46
CA THR A 414 3.98 9.02 10.57
C THR A 414 3.33 8.79 11.94
N ASP A 415 2.95 9.87 12.63
CA ASP A 415 2.11 9.80 13.83
C ASP A 415 0.65 10.09 13.44
N CYS A 416 -0.28 9.32 14.01
CA CYS A 416 -1.70 9.28 13.61
C CYS A 416 -2.64 9.52 14.79
N LEU A 417 -3.64 10.39 14.57
CA LEU A 417 -4.67 10.75 15.54
C LEU A 417 -6.06 10.41 15.00
N LEU A 418 -6.91 9.76 15.80
CA LEU A 418 -8.30 9.51 15.45
C LEU A 418 -9.15 10.77 15.74
N ASP A 419 -9.62 11.43 14.69
CA ASP A 419 -10.66 12.45 14.85
C ASP A 419 -11.99 11.78 15.22
N LYS A 420 -12.42 12.01 16.45
CA LYS A 420 -13.68 11.49 17.00
C LYS A 420 -14.93 12.17 16.42
N ALA A 421 -14.79 13.29 15.71
CA ALA A 421 -15.92 13.99 15.09
C ALA A 421 -16.28 13.41 13.71
N SER A 422 -15.28 13.07 12.88
CA SER A 422 -15.49 12.41 11.57
C SER A 422 -15.32 10.89 11.61
N ASN A 423 -14.80 10.33 12.70
CA ASN A 423 -14.39 8.93 12.83
C ASN A 423 -13.41 8.51 11.72
N ARG A 424 -12.31 9.26 11.57
CA ARG A 424 -11.24 9.04 10.58
C ARG A 424 -9.87 9.31 11.21
N TRP A 425 -8.81 8.65 10.73
CA TRP A 425 -7.45 9.05 11.09
C TRP A 425 -7.00 10.28 10.33
N VAL A 426 -6.25 11.13 11.02
CA VAL A 426 -5.53 12.28 10.49
C VAL A 426 -4.07 12.21 10.94
N ILE A 427 -3.17 12.78 10.14
CA ILE A 427 -1.73 12.79 10.42
C ILE A 427 -1.42 13.98 11.34
N ASP A 428 -0.97 13.71 12.56
CA ASP A 428 -0.57 14.74 13.52
C ASP A 428 0.95 14.86 13.72
N GLY A 429 1.73 13.89 13.22
CA GLY A 429 3.19 13.96 13.21
C GLY A 429 3.88 13.35 11.99
N LEU A 430 5.05 13.90 11.65
CA LEU A 430 5.97 13.38 10.63
C LEU A 430 7.41 13.37 11.16
N GLY A 431 7.94 12.19 11.47
CA GLY A 431 9.31 11.95 11.93
C GLY A 431 10.14 11.24 10.87
N LEU A 432 10.81 11.99 10.00
CA LEU A 432 11.65 11.47 8.91
C LEU A 432 13.07 12.06 8.93
N ASP A 433 13.58 12.42 10.11
CA ASP A 433 14.95 12.89 10.25
C ASP A 433 15.98 11.78 9.96
N ASN A 434 17.15 12.20 9.48
CA ASN A 434 18.31 11.34 9.21
C ASN A 434 18.08 10.17 8.23
N GLN A 435 16.94 10.13 7.51
CA GLN A 435 16.61 9.02 6.60
C GLN A 435 17.36 9.05 5.25
N GLY A 436 18.13 10.12 4.99
CA GLY A 436 18.89 10.31 3.75
C GLY A 436 18.10 10.92 2.60
N LEU A 437 16.96 11.56 2.90
CA LEU A 437 16.00 12.09 1.94
C LEU A 437 16.61 13.19 1.05
N ARG A 438 16.06 13.35 -0.14
CA ARG A 438 16.52 14.28 -1.18
C ARG A 438 15.33 15.06 -1.74
N GLY A 439 15.42 15.54 -2.98
CA GLY A 439 14.30 16.20 -3.64
C GLY A 439 13.89 17.50 -2.93
N PHE A 440 12.58 17.76 -2.82
CA PHE A 440 12.04 19.02 -2.32
C PHE A 440 10.75 18.82 -1.52
N LEU A 441 10.43 19.77 -0.64
CA LEU A 441 9.20 19.74 0.15
C LEU A 441 8.04 20.35 -0.68
N PRO A 442 6.98 19.59 -1.04
CA PRO A 442 5.90 20.07 -1.88
C PRO A 442 4.90 20.95 -1.12
N ASP A 443 4.19 21.85 -1.80
CA ASP A 443 3.12 22.65 -1.18
C ASP A 443 1.93 21.79 -0.72
N GLU A 444 1.74 20.57 -1.27
CA GLU A 444 0.74 19.60 -0.79
C GLU A 444 0.88 19.23 0.71
N ILE A 445 2.02 19.50 1.37
CA ILE A 445 2.13 19.37 2.84
C ILE A 445 1.10 20.22 3.61
N SER A 446 0.58 21.28 2.98
CA SER A 446 -0.50 22.12 3.52
C SER A 446 -1.87 21.42 3.63
N GLN A 447 -2.03 20.26 3.00
CA GLN A 447 -3.26 19.45 3.11
C GLN A 447 -3.32 18.65 4.42
N LEU A 448 -2.18 18.44 5.08
CA LEU A 448 -2.05 17.74 6.36
C LEU A 448 -2.40 18.70 7.52
N ARG A 449 -3.70 19.04 7.61
CA ARG A 449 -4.20 20.18 8.41
C ARG A 449 -4.10 19.98 9.92
N ASN A 450 -3.81 18.76 10.35
CA ASN A 450 -3.79 18.34 11.74
C ASN A 450 -2.37 18.20 12.31
N LEU A 451 -1.32 18.39 11.48
CA LEU A 451 0.07 18.25 11.91
C LEU A 451 0.43 19.20 13.06
N GLN A 452 0.92 18.61 14.15
CA GLN A 452 1.49 19.26 15.32
C GLN A 452 3.02 19.18 15.29
N SER A 453 3.60 18.13 14.70
CA SER A 453 5.06 17.91 14.66
C SER A 453 5.56 17.55 13.27
N ILE A 454 6.58 18.26 12.79
CA ILE A 454 7.38 17.89 11.61
C ILE A 454 8.85 17.88 12.01
N ASN A 455 9.53 16.76 11.76
CA ASN A 455 10.98 16.63 11.85
C ASN A 455 11.53 16.01 10.56
N LEU A 456 12.17 16.83 9.73
CA LEU A 456 12.85 16.41 8.50
C LEU A 456 14.37 16.67 8.58
N SER A 457 14.91 16.86 9.79
CA SER A 457 16.29 17.30 9.99
C SER A 457 17.35 16.26 9.56
N GLY A 458 18.58 16.70 9.30
CA GLY A 458 19.69 15.79 8.96
C GLY A 458 19.55 15.08 7.61
N ASN A 459 18.88 15.71 6.64
CA ASN A 459 18.64 15.16 5.30
C ASN A 459 19.38 15.97 4.21
N SER A 460 19.00 15.81 2.95
CA SER A 460 19.51 16.60 1.82
C SER A 460 18.37 17.13 0.94
N ILE A 461 17.28 17.53 1.58
CA ILE A 461 16.12 18.17 0.95
C ILE A 461 16.54 19.59 0.51
N GLN A 462 16.15 19.99 -0.70
CA GLN A 462 16.56 21.24 -1.33
C GLN A 462 15.37 22.03 -1.91
N GLY A 463 15.61 23.27 -2.30
CA GLY A 463 14.58 24.19 -2.82
C GLY A 463 14.00 25.10 -1.74
N PRO A 464 12.96 25.89 -2.06
CA PRO A 464 12.33 26.78 -1.08
C PRO A 464 11.55 25.99 -0.02
N ILE A 465 11.30 26.62 1.12
CA ILE A 465 10.26 26.16 2.06
C ILE A 465 8.90 26.49 1.39
N PRO A 466 7.98 25.52 1.23
CA PRO A 466 6.69 25.75 0.60
C PRO A 466 5.86 26.78 1.36
N SER A 467 5.25 27.72 0.62
CA SER A 467 4.50 28.82 1.24
C SER A 467 3.19 28.35 1.88
N GLY A 468 2.62 27.24 1.38
CA GLY A 468 1.42 26.61 1.94
C GLY A 468 1.61 26.10 3.37
N LEU A 469 2.84 25.79 3.80
CA LEU A 469 3.13 25.29 5.15
C LEU A 469 2.67 26.26 6.26
N GLY A 470 2.64 27.57 5.98
CA GLY A 470 2.12 28.58 6.91
C GLY A 470 0.62 28.46 7.24
N SER A 471 -0.15 27.72 6.45
CA SER A 471 -1.59 27.49 6.69
C SER A 471 -1.89 26.37 7.71
N VAL A 472 -0.89 25.57 8.07
CA VAL A 472 -1.01 24.43 9.01
C VAL A 472 -0.95 24.94 10.45
N THR A 473 -1.97 25.70 10.86
CA THR A 473 -1.97 26.46 12.13
C THR A 473 -1.93 25.62 13.41
N SER A 474 -2.13 24.31 13.31
CA SER A 474 -1.90 23.31 14.36
C SER A 474 -0.42 23.10 14.71
N LEU A 475 0.51 23.47 13.83
CA LEU A 475 1.91 23.07 13.91
C LEU A 475 2.63 23.69 15.12
N GLU A 476 3.07 22.84 16.04
CA GLU A 476 3.78 23.22 17.26
C GLU A 476 5.31 23.07 17.15
N LYS A 477 5.78 22.07 16.41
CA LYS A 477 7.20 21.78 16.17
C LYS A 477 7.46 21.66 14.67
N LEU A 478 8.41 22.46 14.19
CA LEU A 478 8.95 22.36 12.83
C LEU A 478 10.47 22.34 12.88
N ASP A 479 11.07 21.18 12.60
CA ASP A 479 12.50 21.03 12.43
C ASP A 479 12.85 20.64 10.99
N LEU A 480 13.56 21.55 10.32
CA LEU A 480 14.09 21.41 8.96
C LEU A 480 15.61 21.58 8.95
N SER A 481 16.29 21.47 10.09
CA SER A 481 17.72 21.79 10.18
C SER A 481 18.62 20.78 9.46
N TYR A 482 19.88 21.17 9.20
CA TYR A 482 20.86 20.34 8.52
C TYR A 482 20.33 19.76 7.19
N ASN A 483 19.94 20.66 6.29
CA ASN A 483 19.37 20.37 4.98
C ASN A 483 19.94 21.36 3.94
N ARG A 484 19.31 21.45 2.76
CA ARG A 484 19.74 22.31 1.64
C ARG A 484 18.62 23.27 1.20
N PHE A 485 17.68 23.59 2.10
CA PHE A 485 16.62 24.56 1.83
C PHE A 485 17.22 25.93 1.50
N ASN A 486 16.63 26.62 0.52
CA ASN A 486 17.14 27.86 -0.04
C ASN A 486 15.99 28.87 -0.31
N GLY A 487 16.28 29.96 -1.03
CA GLY A 487 15.32 31.06 -1.18
C GLY A 487 15.16 31.83 0.13
N SER A 488 13.94 32.27 0.44
CA SER A 488 13.61 33.03 1.66
C SER A 488 12.60 32.28 2.52
N ILE A 489 12.63 32.51 3.84
CA ILE A 489 11.59 32.04 4.77
C ILE A 489 10.26 32.71 4.37
N PRO A 490 9.18 31.96 4.09
CA PRO A 490 7.89 32.55 3.71
C PRO A 490 7.27 33.39 4.84
N GLU A 491 6.76 34.58 4.51
CA GLU A 491 6.02 35.43 5.47
C GLU A 491 4.77 34.72 6.03
N SER A 492 4.19 33.76 5.29
CA SER A 492 3.09 32.91 5.76
C SER A 492 3.44 32.09 7.00
N MET A 493 4.72 31.77 7.26
CA MET A 493 5.13 31.12 8.51
C MET A 493 4.80 31.97 9.76
N GLY A 494 4.61 33.28 9.60
CA GLY A 494 4.11 34.16 10.66
C GLY A 494 2.68 33.84 11.13
N GLN A 495 1.90 33.09 10.34
CA GLN A 495 0.53 32.66 10.65
C GLN A 495 0.47 31.44 11.59
N LEU A 496 1.59 30.73 11.78
CA LEU A 496 1.67 29.56 12.65
C LEU A 496 1.63 29.97 14.13
N THR A 497 0.45 30.25 14.66
CA THR A 497 0.25 30.75 16.04
C THR A 497 0.65 29.75 17.11
N SER A 498 0.50 28.46 16.85
CA SER A 498 0.79 27.36 17.79
C SER A 498 2.28 27.00 17.89
N LEU A 499 3.12 27.56 17.02
CA LEU A 499 4.51 27.14 16.83
C LEU A 499 5.39 27.49 18.05
N LYS A 500 5.82 26.45 18.77
CA LYS A 500 6.71 26.48 19.93
C LYS A 500 8.17 26.25 19.54
N ILE A 501 8.43 25.37 18.56
CA ILE A 501 9.79 25.04 18.09
C ILE A 501 9.87 25.29 16.59
N LEU A 502 10.84 26.11 16.17
CA LEU A 502 11.19 26.32 14.77
C LEU A 502 12.70 26.22 14.61
N ASN A 503 13.20 25.14 13.99
CA ASN A 503 14.63 24.96 13.77
C ASN A 503 14.92 24.91 12.26
N LEU A 504 15.58 25.96 11.76
CA LEU A 504 15.98 26.11 10.36
C LEU A 504 17.52 26.10 10.21
N ASN A 505 18.26 25.76 11.27
CA ASN A 505 19.73 25.79 11.32
C ASN A 505 20.39 25.00 10.16
N GLY A 506 21.59 25.42 9.73
CA GLY A 506 22.40 24.62 8.81
C GLY A 506 21.72 24.40 7.46
N ASN A 507 21.28 25.49 6.84
CA ASN A 507 20.61 25.51 5.53
C ASN A 507 21.17 26.65 4.65
N SER A 508 20.66 26.77 3.42
CA SER A 508 21.06 27.80 2.45
C SER A 508 20.02 28.94 2.33
N LEU A 509 19.28 29.23 3.40
CA LEU A 509 18.24 30.27 3.40
C LEU A 509 18.82 31.68 3.34
N SER A 510 18.05 32.61 2.77
CA SER A 510 18.51 33.95 2.41
C SER A 510 17.45 35.04 2.54
N GLY A 511 17.90 36.30 2.68
CA GLY A 511 17.01 37.46 2.82
C GLY A 511 16.65 37.77 4.26
N ARG A 512 15.59 38.57 4.45
CA ARG A 512 15.15 39.00 5.78
C ARG A 512 14.32 37.90 6.45
N VAL A 513 14.53 37.66 7.74
CA VAL A 513 13.63 36.81 8.54
C VAL A 513 12.29 37.55 8.75
N PRO A 514 11.13 36.93 8.47
CA PRO A 514 9.81 37.50 8.69
C PRO A 514 9.65 38.16 10.06
N ALA A 515 9.12 39.39 10.09
CA ALA A 515 8.97 40.16 11.34
C ALA A 515 8.02 39.45 12.33
N ALA A 516 7.02 38.73 11.81
CA ALA A 516 6.09 37.92 12.60
C ALA A 516 6.75 36.70 13.29
N LEU A 517 7.94 36.28 12.87
CA LEU A 517 8.76 35.29 13.56
C LEU A 517 9.77 35.96 14.50
N GLY A 518 10.45 37.02 14.04
CA GLY A 518 11.50 37.71 14.79
C GLY A 518 11.01 38.58 15.96
N GLY A 519 9.76 39.04 15.95
CA GLY A 519 9.16 39.89 16.98
C GLY A 519 8.34 39.16 18.05
N ARG A 520 8.22 37.83 17.96
CA ARG A 520 7.41 37.03 18.90
C ARG A 520 8.13 36.83 20.24
N LEU A 521 7.81 37.67 21.22
CA LEU A 521 8.11 37.44 22.64
C LEU A 521 7.22 36.32 23.23
N LEU A 522 7.24 35.14 22.61
CA LEU A 522 6.52 33.96 23.09
C LEU A 522 7.34 33.30 24.20
N HIS A 523 6.89 33.47 25.45
CA HIS A 523 7.38 32.65 26.55
C HIS A 523 7.24 31.16 26.20
N ARG A 524 8.35 30.41 26.28
CA ARG A 524 8.49 28.98 25.87
C ARG A 524 8.61 28.69 24.36
N ALA A 525 8.74 29.68 23.48
CA ALA A 525 9.14 29.41 22.10
C ALA A 525 10.67 29.35 21.94
N SER A 526 11.15 28.50 21.03
CA SER A 526 12.57 28.32 20.69
C SER A 526 12.73 28.31 19.17
N PHE A 527 13.16 29.45 18.60
CA PHE A 527 13.36 29.62 17.16
C PHE A 527 14.86 29.75 16.83
N ASN A 528 15.37 28.89 15.96
CA ASN A 528 16.78 28.83 15.56
C ASN A 528 16.95 29.09 14.04
N PHE A 529 17.76 30.10 13.73
CA PHE A 529 18.05 30.55 12.36
C PHE A 529 19.57 30.63 12.06
N THR A 530 20.43 30.07 12.92
CA THR A 530 21.89 30.15 12.73
C THR A 530 22.37 29.30 11.55
N ASP A 531 23.65 29.45 11.18
CA ASP A 531 24.31 28.70 10.10
C ASP A 531 23.61 28.77 8.73
N ASN A 532 22.86 29.86 8.51
CA ASN A 532 22.25 30.25 7.25
C ASN A 532 22.90 31.57 6.78
N ALA A 533 24.02 31.46 6.07
CA ALA A 533 24.84 32.61 5.67
C ALA A 533 24.12 33.65 4.79
N GLY A 534 22.93 33.34 4.26
CA GLY A 534 22.09 34.26 3.51
C GLY A 534 21.16 35.15 4.35
N LEU A 535 20.78 34.72 5.57
CA LEU A 535 19.73 35.41 6.35
C LEU A 535 20.18 36.74 6.98
N CYS A 536 19.23 37.58 7.38
CA CYS A 536 19.46 38.86 8.05
C CYS A 536 18.23 39.38 8.81
N GLY A 537 18.43 40.38 9.67
CA GLY A 537 17.34 41.28 10.14
C GLY A 537 16.71 40.99 11.50
N ILE A 538 17.25 40.04 12.28
CA ILE A 538 16.89 39.79 13.68
C ILE A 538 18.15 39.84 14.57
N PRO A 539 18.04 40.06 15.89
CA PRO A 539 19.18 39.95 16.81
C PRO A 539 19.91 38.61 16.67
N GLY A 540 21.24 38.64 16.75
CA GLY A 540 22.09 37.46 16.51
C GLY A 540 22.40 37.17 15.03
N LEU A 541 21.63 37.73 14.08
CA LEU A 541 21.98 37.72 12.65
C LEU A 541 22.51 39.08 12.19
N ARG A 542 23.17 39.08 11.03
CA ARG A 542 23.64 40.30 10.37
C ARG A 542 22.50 41.26 10.03
N THR A 543 22.78 42.55 10.01
CA THR A 543 21.87 43.58 9.47
C THR A 543 21.65 43.35 7.97
N CYS A 544 20.41 43.48 7.49
CA CYS A 544 20.14 43.43 6.06
C CYS A 544 20.77 44.62 5.34
N GLY A 545 21.65 44.37 4.37
CA GLY A 545 22.24 45.42 3.54
C GLY A 545 21.22 46.12 2.63
N PRO A 546 21.56 47.28 2.05
CA PRO A 546 20.68 47.98 1.13
C PRO A 546 20.38 47.12 -0.10
N HIS A 547 19.09 46.94 -0.41
CA HIS A 547 18.67 46.20 -1.59
C HIS A 547 19.06 46.99 -2.85
N LEU A 548 20.10 46.56 -3.57
CA LEU A 548 20.37 47.11 -4.91
C LEU A 548 19.16 46.84 -5.81
N SER A 549 18.56 47.93 -6.28
CA SER A 549 17.55 47.94 -7.35
C SER A 549 17.99 47.07 -8.54
N SER A 550 17.03 46.53 -9.30
CA SER A 550 17.30 45.80 -10.54
C SER A 550 18.21 46.59 -11.49
N GLY A 551 18.07 47.92 -11.56
CA GLY A 551 18.97 48.79 -12.32
C GLY A 551 20.40 48.84 -11.76
N GLY A 552 20.57 48.75 -10.44
CA GLY A 552 21.89 48.65 -9.79
C GLY A 552 22.57 47.30 -10.05
N LYS A 553 21.81 46.20 -10.03
CA LYS A 553 22.33 44.86 -10.40
C LYS A 553 22.79 44.83 -11.87
N ILE A 554 22.00 45.42 -12.77
CA ILE A 554 22.36 45.58 -14.19
C ILE A 554 23.61 46.47 -14.34
N GLY A 555 23.69 47.58 -13.60
CA GLY A 555 24.85 48.48 -13.61
C GLY A 555 26.16 47.81 -13.21
N VAL A 556 26.14 46.96 -12.17
CA VAL A 556 27.33 46.16 -11.77
C VAL A 556 27.71 45.16 -12.87
N GLY A 557 26.72 44.47 -13.48
CA GLY A 557 26.98 43.56 -14.61
C GLY A 557 27.62 44.25 -15.81
N ILE A 558 27.10 45.42 -16.21
CA ILE A 558 27.67 46.26 -17.28
C ILE A 558 29.10 46.70 -16.91
N GLY A 559 29.33 47.14 -15.66
CA GLY A 559 30.66 47.54 -15.19
C GLY A 559 31.71 46.43 -15.30
N VAL A 560 31.35 45.19 -14.96
CA VAL A 560 32.24 44.01 -15.12
C VAL A 560 32.52 43.72 -16.59
N VAL A 561 31.50 43.75 -17.46
CA VAL A 561 31.69 43.56 -18.91
C VAL A 561 32.60 44.64 -19.50
N VAL A 562 32.41 45.91 -19.13
CA VAL A 562 33.28 47.02 -19.57
C VAL A 562 34.72 46.84 -19.09
N ALA A 563 34.94 46.40 -17.85
CA ALA A 563 36.29 46.09 -17.35
C ALA A 563 36.96 44.93 -18.10
N ILE A 564 36.20 43.90 -18.48
CA ILE A 564 36.68 42.79 -19.33
C ILE A 564 37.02 43.30 -20.75
N CYS A 565 36.21 44.17 -21.35
CA CYS A 565 36.52 44.80 -22.64
C CYS A 565 37.76 45.70 -22.57
N ILE A 566 37.97 46.45 -21.49
CA ILE A 566 39.15 47.31 -21.28
C ILE A 566 40.42 46.45 -21.13
N THR A 567 40.37 45.38 -20.32
CA THR A 567 41.53 44.48 -20.17
C THR A 567 41.84 43.72 -21.47
N ALA A 568 40.84 43.26 -22.21
CA ALA A 568 41.03 42.64 -23.53
C ALA A 568 41.61 43.62 -24.58
N THR A 569 41.15 44.87 -24.61
CA THR A 569 41.72 45.90 -25.51
C THR A 569 43.17 46.24 -25.12
N PHE A 570 43.50 46.36 -23.83
CA PHE A 570 44.89 46.50 -23.38
C PHE A 570 45.78 45.32 -23.82
N LEU A 571 45.30 44.08 -23.67
CA LEU A 571 46.03 42.88 -24.09
C LEU A 571 46.25 42.82 -25.61
N THR A 572 45.25 43.17 -26.42
CA THR A 572 45.40 43.22 -27.88
C THR A 572 46.32 44.35 -28.34
N CYS A 573 46.26 45.53 -27.71
CA CYS A 573 47.21 46.63 -27.95
C CYS A 573 48.65 46.24 -27.58
N TRP A 574 48.85 45.57 -26.44
CA TRP A 574 50.15 45.06 -26.02
C TRP A 574 50.70 44.00 -26.99
N TRP A 575 49.86 43.03 -27.40
CA TRP A 575 50.22 42.00 -28.38
C TRP A 575 50.57 42.59 -29.75
N LYS A 576 49.81 43.58 -30.23
CA LYS A 576 50.06 44.29 -31.49
C LYS A 576 51.35 45.13 -31.43
N ARG A 577 51.63 45.79 -30.29
CA ARG A 577 52.90 46.47 -30.03
C ARG A 577 54.09 45.49 -30.01
N ARG A 578 53.93 44.32 -29.38
CA ARG A 578 54.95 43.24 -29.37
C ARG A 578 55.19 42.68 -30.77
N GLN A 579 54.15 42.46 -31.58
CA GLN A 579 54.28 42.08 -32.99
C GLN A 579 55.06 43.14 -33.80
N ASN A 580 54.77 44.43 -33.61
CA ASN A 580 55.46 45.50 -34.34
C ASN A 580 56.96 45.56 -33.98
N ILE A 581 57.32 45.37 -32.70
CA ILE A 581 58.73 45.28 -32.26
C ILE A 581 59.44 44.09 -32.93
N LEU A 582 58.80 42.91 -32.92
CA LEU A 582 59.35 41.71 -33.56
C LEU A 582 59.46 41.83 -35.09
N ARG A 583 58.56 42.59 -35.74
CA ARG A 583 58.64 42.94 -37.17
C ARG A 583 59.80 43.90 -37.43
N ALA A 584 59.98 44.94 -36.62
CA ALA A 584 61.10 45.88 -36.74
C ALA A 584 62.46 45.17 -36.59
N GLN A 585 62.59 44.27 -35.61
CA GLN A 585 63.79 43.43 -35.46
C GLN A 585 64.05 42.53 -36.68
N ARG A 586 63.01 41.92 -37.27
CA ARG A 586 63.12 41.12 -38.50
C ARG A 586 63.43 41.94 -39.75
N ILE A 587 63.11 43.23 -39.78
CA ILE A 587 63.48 44.16 -40.86
C ILE A 587 64.94 44.58 -40.70
N ALA A 588 65.37 44.97 -39.49
CA ALA A 588 66.76 45.29 -39.19
C ALA A 588 67.71 44.11 -39.53
N ALA A 589 67.32 42.89 -39.19
CA ALA A 589 68.06 41.66 -39.51
C ALA A 589 68.13 41.30 -41.01
N ARG A 590 67.40 42.02 -41.89
CA ARG A 590 67.45 41.84 -43.36
C ARG A 590 68.16 42.97 -44.09
N GLY A 591 68.59 44.02 -43.39
CA GLY A 591 69.11 45.25 -44.00
C GLY A 591 70.64 45.37 -44.15
N ALA A 592 71.44 44.39 -43.72
CA ALA A 592 72.89 44.55 -43.59
C ALA A 592 73.71 43.30 -44.00
N PRO A 593 74.04 43.13 -45.28
CA PRO A 593 75.12 42.24 -45.71
C PRO A 593 76.49 42.95 -45.62
N TYR A 594 77.48 42.25 -45.05
CA TYR A 594 78.93 42.53 -45.12
C TYR A 594 79.48 43.90 -44.64
N ALA A 595 80.05 43.89 -43.43
CA ALA A 595 81.33 44.55 -43.13
C ALA A 595 82.07 43.73 -42.06
N LYS A 596 83.40 43.52 -42.17
CA LYS A 596 84.19 42.65 -41.28
C LYS A 596 85.57 43.25 -40.99
N ALA A 597 85.93 43.34 -39.71
CA ALA A 597 87.18 43.95 -39.19
C ALA A 597 87.27 45.49 -39.43
N ARG A 598 88.09 46.28 -38.71
CA ARG A 598 89.37 45.96 -38.05
C ARG A 598 89.79 47.05 -37.03
N THR A 599 89.99 46.71 -35.75
CA THR A 599 90.86 47.47 -34.81
C THR A 599 91.26 46.63 -33.59
N GLN A 600 92.56 46.61 -33.30
CA GLN A 600 93.28 46.06 -32.12
C GLN A 600 94.71 46.64 -32.20
N PRO A 601 95.56 46.60 -31.14
CA PRO A 601 95.29 46.38 -29.70
C PRO A 601 95.92 47.46 -28.79
N VAL A 602 95.72 47.36 -27.47
CA VAL A 602 96.71 47.74 -26.44
C VAL A 602 96.67 46.67 -25.34
N ALA A 603 97.79 46.37 -24.68
CA ALA A 603 97.90 45.35 -23.64
C ALA A 603 98.49 45.90 -22.33
N VAL A 604 98.06 45.35 -21.20
CA VAL A 604 98.70 45.49 -19.87
C VAL A 604 98.66 44.11 -19.19
N GLN A 605 99.71 43.75 -18.44
CA GLN A 605 99.87 42.47 -17.73
C GLN A 605 99.80 42.65 -16.19
N MET A 606 99.89 41.51 -15.47
CA MET A 606 99.96 41.31 -14.01
C MET A 606 98.60 41.11 -13.30
N ALA A 607 98.45 40.20 -12.32
CA ALA A 607 99.27 39.03 -11.95
C ALA A 607 98.42 37.98 -11.17
N ARG A 608 99.00 36.79 -10.90
CA ARG A 608 98.36 35.62 -10.25
C ARG A 608 97.94 35.85 -8.79
N HIS A 609 96.96 35.08 -8.30
CA HIS A 609 97.22 34.09 -7.23
C HIS A 609 96.24 32.89 -7.25
N HIS A 610 96.64 31.78 -6.61
CA HIS A 610 95.96 30.48 -6.51
C HIS A 610 95.87 30.01 -5.04
N VAL A 611 94.76 29.37 -4.64
CA VAL A 611 94.54 28.27 -3.63
C VAL A 611 93.13 27.70 -3.96
N SER A 612 92.90 26.46 -4.45
CA SER A 612 92.57 25.18 -3.74
C SER A 612 91.48 25.25 -2.63
N GLN A 613 90.69 24.21 -2.29
CA GLN A 613 90.82 22.75 -2.54
C GLN A 613 89.46 21.97 -2.44
N GLU A 614 89.30 20.95 -3.29
CA GLU A 614 88.61 19.62 -3.19
C GLU A 614 87.35 19.24 -2.34
N ASN A 615 86.50 18.40 -2.97
CA ASN A 615 85.76 17.19 -2.48
C ASN A 615 84.71 17.34 -1.33
N THR A 616 83.72 16.45 -1.10
CA THR A 616 83.55 15.00 -1.45
C THR A 616 82.06 14.61 -1.70
N ARG A 617 81.76 13.32 -1.91
CA ARG A 617 80.44 12.70 -2.24
C ARG A 617 79.59 12.29 -1.01
N ALA A 618 78.31 11.96 -1.27
CA ALA A 618 77.64 10.68 -0.92
C ALA A 618 76.41 10.65 0.04
N VAL A 619 75.32 10.03 -0.47
CA VAL A 619 74.51 8.93 0.12
C VAL A 619 73.64 9.12 1.41
N ALA A 620 72.32 9.15 1.17
CA ALA A 620 71.21 8.39 1.82
C ALA A 620 70.76 8.54 3.30
N GLU A 621 69.57 7.95 3.52
CA GLU A 621 68.93 7.42 4.75
C GLU A 621 68.01 8.28 5.67
N SER A 622 66.88 7.64 6.01
CA SER A 622 66.04 7.65 7.24
C SER A 622 65.50 8.95 7.88
N GLY A 623 64.21 8.90 8.27
CA GLY A 623 63.61 9.72 9.35
C GLY A 623 63.57 8.93 10.68
N PRO A 624 62.54 9.06 11.57
CA PRO A 624 61.40 9.99 11.60
C PRO A 624 61.68 11.09 12.67
N PRO A 625 60.91 11.44 13.74
CA PRO A 625 59.52 11.12 14.20
C PRO A 625 58.55 12.29 13.80
N VAL A 626 57.28 12.50 14.21
CA VAL A 626 56.31 11.97 15.22
C VAL A 626 56.44 12.47 16.68
N LEU A 627 55.63 13.48 17.07
CA LEU A 627 54.85 13.59 18.34
C LEU A 627 54.43 15.03 18.68
N THR A 628 53.18 15.39 18.43
CA THR A 628 52.18 15.80 19.45
C THR A 628 50.78 15.80 18.85
#